data_AF-A0A6V8PNK1-F1
#
_entry.id   AF-A0A6V8PNK1-F1
#
_cell.length_a   1.000
_cell.length_b   1.000
_cell.length_c   1.000
_cell.angle_alpha   90.00
_cell.angle_beta   90.00
_cell.angle_gamma   90.00
#
_symmetry.space_group_name_H-M   'P 1'
#
loop_
_entity.id
_entity.type
_entity.pdbx_description
1 polymer ?
#
loop_
_entity_poly.entity_id
_entity_poly.type
_entity_poly.pdbx_seq_one_letter_code
_entity_poly.pdbx_strand_id
1 'polypeptide(L)'
;GGGGLSLKKNKKLYLVDPLFAEIPKVLQPGGPTPAMAAMVENIVGMALYRAAEQEIVESFSLPQSLFYWRSRQGNEVALVSGWGSRKIPVEVEYQQDVTGRDKLVVRNSFGEGLVLSSETLDLDDQVRVIPAPLFLWLLKTEA
;
A
#
# COMPACT_ATOMS: atom_id res chain seq x y z
N GLY A 1 -14.25 17.70 0.16
CA GLY A 1 -15.13 17.12 -0.87
C GLY A 1 -14.39 15.99 -1.56
N GLY A 2 -14.58 14.75 -1.08
CA GLY A 2 -13.58 13.68 -1.21
C GLY A 2 -13.87 12.61 -2.26
N GLY A 3 -12.79 11.99 -2.77
CA GLY A 3 -12.88 10.75 -3.54
C GLY A 3 -13.41 9.61 -2.67
N GLY A 4 -14.37 8.83 -3.16
CA GLY A 4 -14.89 7.67 -2.43
C GLY A 4 -13.96 6.45 -2.50
N LEU A 5 -13.94 5.64 -1.44
CA LEU A 5 -13.32 4.30 -1.44
C LEU A 5 -14.01 3.43 -2.49
N SER A 6 -13.25 2.68 -3.29
CA SER A 6 -13.84 1.78 -4.27
C SER A 6 -12.83 0.74 -4.74
N LEU A 7 -13.29 -0.52 -4.82
CA LEU A 7 -12.55 -1.60 -5.46
C LEU A 7 -12.34 -1.36 -6.96
N LYS A 8 -13.28 -0.67 -7.64
CA LYS A 8 -13.24 -0.41 -9.09
C LYS A 8 -12.26 0.70 -9.50
N LYS A 9 -11.65 1.40 -8.54
CA LYS A 9 -10.69 2.50 -8.81
C LYS A 9 -9.25 2.02 -8.97
N ASN A 10 -8.98 0.76 -8.63
CA ASN A 10 -7.66 0.19 -8.80
C ASN A 10 -7.42 -0.19 -10.27
N LYS A 11 -6.36 0.37 -10.86
CA LYS A 11 -5.80 -0.07 -12.15
C LYS A 11 -4.45 -0.79 -11.98
N LYS A 12 -3.92 -0.83 -10.76
CA LYS A 12 -2.63 -1.45 -10.44
C LYS A 12 -2.83 -2.96 -10.28
N LEU A 13 -1.94 -3.72 -10.90
CA LEU A 13 -1.86 -5.17 -10.75
C LEU A 13 -0.90 -5.49 -9.60
N TYR A 14 -1.41 -6.15 -8.56
CA TYR A 14 -0.61 -6.70 -7.46
C TYR A 14 -0.38 -8.18 -7.74
N LEU A 15 0.87 -8.62 -7.61
CA LEU A 15 1.27 -9.99 -7.93
C LEU A 15 1.41 -10.73 -6.61
N VAL A 16 0.78 -11.90 -6.51
CA VAL A 16 0.87 -12.74 -5.30
C VAL A 16 2.31 -13.06 -4.91
N ASP A 17 3.17 -13.20 -5.94
CA ASP A 17 4.62 -13.22 -5.85
C ASP A 17 5.18 -12.03 -6.66
N PRO A 18 5.75 -11.00 -6.01
CA PRO A 18 6.38 -9.87 -6.68
C PRO A 18 7.51 -10.24 -7.64
N LEU A 19 8.16 -11.41 -7.49
CA LEU A 19 9.21 -11.87 -8.39
C LEU A 19 8.70 -12.09 -9.82
N PHE A 20 7.39 -12.31 -10.01
CA PHE A 20 6.81 -12.37 -11.36
C PHE A 20 6.99 -11.07 -12.15
N ALA A 21 7.21 -9.93 -11.49
CA ALA A 21 7.53 -8.67 -12.16
C ALA A 21 8.90 -8.68 -12.85
N GLU A 22 9.80 -9.60 -12.49
CA GLU A 22 11.13 -9.76 -13.12
C GLU A 22 11.08 -10.64 -14.38
N ILE A 23 9.99 -11.35 -14.66
CA ILE A 23 9.85 -12.24 -15.83
C ILE A 23 10.22 -11.55 -17.15
N PRO A 24 9.75 -10.32 -17.46
CA PRO A 24 10.10 -9.66 -18.71
C PRO A 24 11.60 -9.50 -18.93
N LYS A 25 12.36 -9.19 -17.87
CA LYS A 25 13.82 -9.06 -17.90
C LYS A 25 14.51 -10.41 -18.14
N VAL A 26 13.96 -11.50 -17.60
CA VAL A 26 14.51 -12.85 -17.78
C VAL A 26 14.26 -13.39 -19.19
N LEU A 27 13.07 -13.15 -19.74
CA LEU A 27 12.67 -13.68 -21.05
C LEU A 27 13.20 -12.89 -22.23
N GLN A 28 13.47 -11.59 -22.04
CA GLN A 28 13.90 -10.69 -23.10
C GLN A 28 15.16 -9.93 -22.68
N PRO A 29 16.30 -10.09 -23.39
CA PRO A 29 17.45 -9.22 -23.21
C PRO A 29 17.05 -7.74 -23.39
N GLY A 30 17.31 -6.91 -22.37
CA GLY A 30 16.88 -5.51 -22.35
C GLY A 30 15.42 -5.28 -21.93
N GLY A 31 14.74 -6.31 -21.44
CA GLY A 31 13.39 -6.19 -20.90
C GLY A 31 13.31 -5.24 -19.69
N PRO A 32 12.12 -4.67 -19.42
CA PRO A 32 11.95 -3.72 -18.33
C PRO A 32 12.22 -4.38 -16.97
N THR A 33 12.90 -3.66 -16.09
CA THR A 33 13.09 -4.05 -14.68
C THR A 33 12.08 -3.29 -13.82
N PRO A 34 11.38 -3.95 -12.89
CA PRO A 34 10.45 -3.26 -12.00
C PRO A 34 11.20 -2.27 -11.10
N ALA A 35 10.62 -1.08 -10.91
CA ALA A 35 11.14 -0.13 -9.95
C ALA A 35 11.01 -0.69 -8.52
N MET A 36 12.02 -0.48 -7.67
CA MET A 36 12.00 -0.96 -6.28
C MET A 36 10.77 -0.47 -5.52
N ALA A 37 10.40 0.80 -5.67
CA ALA A 37 9.20 1.36 -5.04
C ALA A 37 7.92 0.60 -5.45
N ALA A 38 7.79 0.20 -6.71
CA ALA A 38 6.66 -0.59 -7.18
C ALA A 38 6.66 -2.02 -6.62
N MET A 39 7.84 -2.62 -6.45
CA MET A 39 7.96 -3.93 -5.80
C MET A 39 7.57 -3.87 -4.32
N VAL A 40 8.02 -2.83 -3.61
CA VAL A 40 7.67 -2.63 -2.19
C VAL A 40 6.18 -2.34 -2.04
N GLU A 41 5.59 -1.50 -2.90
CA GLU A 41 4.15 -1.28 -2.92
C GLU A 41 3.39 -2.59 -3.13
N ASN A 42 3.88 -3.46 -4.01
CA ASN A 42 3.30 -4.77 -4.26
C ASN A 42 3.34 -5.67 -3.00
N ILE A 43 4.51 -5.77 -2.37
CA ILE A 43 4.72 -6.52 -1.13
C ILE A 43 3.79 -6.01 -0.01
N VAL A 44 3.72 -4.69 0.19
CA VAL A 44 2.86 -4.06 1.20
C VAL A 44 1.39 -4.35 0.90
N GLY A 45 0.96 -4.18 -0.35
CA GLY A 45 -0.42 -4.46 -0.76
C GLY A 45 -0.82 -5.91 -0.48
N MET A 46 0.04 -6.87 -0.83
CA MET A 46 -0.22 -8.30 -0.57
C MET A 46 -0.16 -8.64 0.91
N ALA A 47 0.73 -8.03 1.69
CA ALA A 47 0.80 -8.23 3.12
C ALA A 47 -0.45 -7.71 3.83
N LEU A 48 -0.91 -6.51 3.46
CA LEU A 48 -2.17 -5.93 3.94
C LEU A 48 -3.38 -6.78 3.55
N TYR A 49 -3.44 -7.25 2.31
CA TYR A 49 -4.51 -8.15 1.85
C TYR A 49 -4.57 -9.41 2.71
N ARG A 50 -3.44 -10.08 2.92
CA ARG A 50 -3.37 -11.29 3.75
C ARG A 50 -3.71 -11.03 5.22
N ALA A 51 -3.37 -9.86 5.74
CA ALA A 51 -3.66 -9.49 7.12
C ALA A 51 -5.13 -9.10 7.33
N ALA A 52 -5.77 -8.46 6.34
CA ALA A 52 -7.13 -7.94 6.45
C ALA A 52 -8.20 -8.96 6.03
N GLU A 53 -7.88 -9.87 5.12
CA GLU A 53 -8.80 -10.88 4.58
C GLU A 53 -8.48 -12.26 5.18
N GLN A 54 -8.60 -12.39 6.51
CA GLN A 54 -8.48 -13.69 7.17
C GLN A 54 -9.74 -14.52 6.94
N GLU A 55 -9.55 -15.68 6.28
CA GLU A 55 -10.56 -16.58 5.69
C GLU A 55 -11.29 -16.02 4.45
N ILE A 56 -11.08 -16.65 3.27
CA ILE A 56 -12.05 -17.51 2.55
C ILE A 56 -11.26 -18.40 1.56
N VAL A 57 -11.03 -19.67 1.90
CA VAL A 57 -10.36 -20.68 1.04
C VAL A 57 -11.21 -21.05 -0.19
N GLU A 58 -12.50 -20.68 -0.23
CA GLU A 58 -13.47 -21.24 -1.18
C GLU A 58 -14.24 -20.25 -2.04
N SER A 59 -13.94 -18.95 -2.04
CA SER A 59 -14.63 -18.03 -2.95
C SER A 59 -13.70 -17.02 -3.58
N PHE A 60 -13.78 -16.88 -4.90
CA PHE A 60 -13.23 -15.76 -5.66
C PHE A 60 -14.00 -14.46 -5.33
N SER A 61 -14.24 -14.18 -4.05
CA SER A 61 -14.91 -12.98 -3.58
C SER A 61 -13.99 -11.78 -3.70
N LEU A 62 -14.58 -10.64 -4.06
CA LEU A 62 -13.90 -9.36 -3.99
C LEU A 62 -13.40 -9.08 -2.56
N PRO A 63 -12.24 -8.40 -2.37
CA PRO A 63 -11.76 -8.00 -1.05
C PRO A 63 -12.86 -7.24 -0.27
N GLN A 64 -13.06 -7.59 0.99
CA GLN A 64 -14.11 -7.00 1.84
C GLN A 64 -13.57 -5.90 2.76
N SER A 65 -12.28 -5.94 3.09
CA SER A 65 -11.62 -5.13 4.11
C SER A 65 -10.47 -4.30 3.55
N LEU A 66 -9.88 -4.67 2.40
CA LEU A 66 -8.88 -3.87 1.70
C LEU A 66 -9.51 -3.04 0.56
N PHE A 67 -9.33 -1.73 0.63
CA PHE A 67 -9.84 -0.78 -0.36
C PHE A 67 -8.73 0.05 -0.99
N TYR A 68 -9.02 0.61 -2.15
CA TYR A 68 -8.19 1.63 -2.78
C TYR A 68 -8.90 2.97 -2.72
N TRP A 69 -8.17 3.99 -2.28
CA TRP A 69 -8.58 5.37 -2.42
C TRP A 69 -7.76 6.04 -3.49
N ARG A 70 -8.37 6.93 -4.28
CA ARG A 70 -7.67 7.67 -5.32
C ARG A 70 -7.96 9.15 -5.20
N SER A 71 -6.93 9.97 -5.31
CA SER A 71 -7.07 11.43 -5.31
C SER A 71 -7.96 11.89 -6.47
N ARG A 72 -8.58 13.07 -6.33
CA ARG A 72 -9.52 13.59 -7.33
C ARG A 72 -8.86 13.82 -8.70
N GLN A 73 -7.57 14.14 -8.71
CA GLN A 73 -6.77 14.33 -9.92
C GLN A 73 -6.30 13.00 -10.52
N GLY A 74 -6.51 11.88 -9.82
CA GLY A 74 -6.18 10.55 -10.29
C GLY A 74 -4.72 10.16 -10.09
N ASN A 75 -3.92 10.93 -9.37
CA ASN A 75 -2.47 10.75 -9.35
C ASN A 75 -1.97 9.78 -8.27
N GLU A 76 -2.70 9.66 -7.16
CA GLU A 76 -2.20 8.93 -5.98
C GLU A 76 -3.23 7.92 -5.49
N VAL A 77 -2.73 6.77 -5.05
CA VAL A 77 -3.54 5.62 -4.63
C VAL A 77 -3.06 5.11 -3.28
N ALA A 78 -3.83 5.39 -2.23
CA ALA A 78 -3.59 4.84 -0.91
C ALA A 78 -4.28 3.48 -0.76
N LEU A 79 -3.59 2.53 -0.15
CA LEU A 79 -4.17 1.29 0.36
C LEU A 79 -4.93 1.63 1.63
N VAL A 80 -6.18 1.22 1.76
CA VAL A 80 -7.00 1.50 2.93
C VAL A 80 -7.39 0.17 3.54
N SER A 81 -6.73 -0.19 4.63
CA SER A 81 -7.01 -1.42 5.38
C SER A 81 -8.10 -1.15 6.42
N GLY A 82 -9.12 -1.99 6.45
CA GLY A 82 -10.05 -2.11 7.56
C GLY A 82 -9.43 -2.99 8.65
N TRP A 83 -9.00 -2.39 9.76
CA TRP A 83 -8.65 -3.12 10.98
C TRP A 83 -9.75 -2.89 12.01
N GLY A 84 -10.59 -3.92 12.22
CA GLY A 84 -11.82 -3.79 13.00
C GLY A 84 -12.77 -2.75 12.39
N SER A 85 -13.23 -1.77 13.18
CA SER A 85 -14.13 -0.70 12.71
C SER A 85 -13.41 0.51 12.11
N ARG A 86 -12.07 0.60 12.22
CA ARG A 86 -11.28 1.73 11.73
C ARG A 86 -10.67 1.42 10.37
N LYS A 87 -10.70 2.43 9.49
CA LYS A 87 -10.04 2.39 8.17
C LYS A 87 -8.77 3.21 8.26
N ILE A 88 -7.63 2.57 8.10
CA ILE A 88 -6.33 3.24 8.16
C ILE A 88 -5.75 3.33 6.73
N PRO A 89 -5.53 4.54 6.21
CA PRO A 89 -4.84 4.71 4.94
C PRO A 89 -3.34 4.46 5.11
N VAL A 90 -2.78 3.74 4.15
CA VAL A 90 -1.37 3.39 4.03
C VAL A 90 -0.92 3.82 2.64
N GLU A 91 -0.10 4.86 2.59
CA GLU A 91 0.59 5.29 1.36
C GLU A 91 2.00 4.69 1.36
N VAL A 92 2.48 4.25 0.19
CA VAL A 92 3.85 3.72 0.06
C VAL A 92 4.69 4.70 -0.71
N GLU A 93 5.66 5.31 -0.04
CA GLU A 93 6.56 6.31 -0.57
C GLU A 93 7.99 5.88 -0.27
N TYR A 94 8.45 4.89 -1.04
CA TYR A 94 9.69 4.16 -0.76
C TYR A 94 10.93 4.99 -1.12
N GLN A 95 11.21 5.99 -0.29
CA GLN A 95 12.36 6.89 -0.36
C GLN A 95 12.90 7.18 1.06
N GLN A 96 14.13 7.68 1.14
CA GLN A 96 14.82 7.94 2.42
C GLN A 96 14.33 9.20 3.13
N ASP A 97 13.99 10.24 2.38
CA ASP A 97 13.56 11.53 2.91
C ASP A 97 12.06 11.73 2.64
N VAL A 98 11.23 11.43 3.63
CA VAL A 98 9.79 11.72 3.58
C VAL A 98 9.54 13.12 4.11
N THR A 99 8.96 13.98 3.28
CA THR A 99 8.70 15.38 3.55
C THR A 99 7.25 15.64 3.97
N GLY A 100 6.92 16.89 4.30
CA GLY A 100 5.54 17.27 4.60
C GLY A 100 4.58 17.14 3.40
N ARG A 101 5.09 17.17 2.16
CA ARG A 101 4.30 17.05 0.92
C ARG A 101 3.79 15.63 0.71
N ASP A 102 4.65 14.68 0.99
CA ASP A 102 4.46 13.24 0.94
C ASP A 102 3.32 12.80 1.88
N LYS A 103 3.22 13.46 3.05
CA LYS A 103 2.11 13.28 4.01
C LYS A 103 0.81 13.98 3.60
N LEU A 104 0.85 14.92 2.65
CA LEU A 104 -0.23 15.88 2.43
C LEU A 104 -1.51 15.21 1.95
N VAL A 105 -1.41 14.19 1.10
CA VAL A 105 -2.59 13.52 0.55
C VAL A 105 -3.30 12.66 1.57
N VAL A 106 -2.54 11.91 2.39
CA VAL A 106 -3.10 11.19 3.54
C VAL A 106 -3.75 12.17 4.51
N ARG A 107 -3.03 13.23 4.89
CA ARG A 107 -3.52 14.24 5.84
C ARG A 107 -4.79 14.93 5.36
N ASN A 108 -4.83 15.41 4.11
CA ASN A 108 -5.98 16.15 3.58
C ASN A 108 -7.20 15.28 3.33
N SER A 109 -7.01 13.98 3.08
CA SER A 109 -8.09 13.08 2.68
C SER A 109 -8.66 12.29 3.86
N PHE A 110 -7.84 12.02 4.87
CA PHE A 110 -8.19 11.15 6.00
C PHE A 110 -7.91 11.77 7.37
N GLY A 111 -7.08 12.81 7.47
CA GLY A 111 -6.67 13.43 8.75
C GLY A 111 -5.55 12.67 9.47
N GLU A 112 -5.64 11.34 9.50
CA GLU A 112 -4.66 10.43 10.11
C GLU A 112 -4.27 9.30 9.14
N GLY A 113 -3.12 8.65 9.38
CA GLY A 113 -2.69 7.52 8.56
C GLY A 113 -1.22 7.15 8.66
N LEU A 114 -0.79 6.27 7.75
CA LEU A 114 0.58 5.80 7.64
C LEU A 114 1.16 6.16 6.26
N VAL A 115 2.41 6.60 6.25
CA VAL A 115 3.26 6.69 5.06
C VAL A 115 4.43 5.74 5.25
N LEU A 116 4.65 4.84 4.30
CA LEU A 116 5.73 3.87 4.38
C LEU A 116 6.96 4.36 3.62
N SER A 117 8.05 4.58 4.35
CA SER A 117 9.34 5.04 3.83
C SER A 117 10.29 3.87 3.56
N SER A 118 11.47 4.13 3.00
CA SER A 118 12.54 3.13 3.00
C SER A 118 13.20 3.02 4.39
N GLU A 119 13.40 4.15 5.07
CA GLU A 119 14.24 4.24 6.29
C GLU A 119 13.73 5.22 7.36
N THR A 120 12.94 6.23 7.01
CA THR A 120 12.46 7.24 7.96
C THR A 120 11.46 6.65 8.96
N LEU A 121 11.69 6.88 10.26
CA LEU A 121 10.70 6.68 11.32
C LEU A 121 10.34 8.03 11.94
N ASP A 122 9.08 8.42 11.83
CA ASP A 122 8.54 9.67 12.41
C ASP A 122 7.12 9.41 12.92
N LEU A 123 6.94 9.50 14.23
CA LEU A 123 5.69 9.18 14.92
C LEU A 123 5.02 10.41 15.54
N ASP A 124 5.54 11.61 15.31
CA ASP A 124 5.18 12.83 16.04
C ASP A 124 3.90 13.51 15.54
N ASP A 125 3.31 13.00 14.45
CA ASP A 125 2.11 13.54 13.79
C ASP A 125 1.01 12.46 13.63
N GLN A 126 -0.21 12.88 13.29
CA GLN A 126 -1.34 11.99 12.96
C GLN A 126 -1.09 11.18 11.69
N VAL A 127 -0.26 11.70 10.78
CA VAL A 127 0.28 10.95 9.65
C VAL A 127 1.70 10.51 10.00
N ARG A 128 1.81 9.26 10.44
CA ARG A 128 3.06 8.65 10.90
C ARG A 128 3.84 8.09 9.72
N VAL A 129 5.15 8.25 9.75
CA VAL A 129 6.06 7.63 8.78
C VAL A 129 6.71 6.42 9.42
N ILE A 130 6.63 5.28 8.76
CA ILE A 130 7.18 4.02 9.25
C ILE A 130 8.02 3.40 8.14
N PRO A 131 9.24 2.91 8.41
CA PRO A 131 9.98 2.15 7.42
C PRO A 131 9.17 0.93 6.96
N ALA A 132 9.04 0.72 5.65
CA ALA A 132 8.29 -0.40 5.09
C ALA A 132 8.73 -1.76 5.67
N PRO A 133 10.03 -2.06 5.88
CA PRO A 133 10.45 -3.30 6.54
C PRO A 133 9.89 -3.46 7.96
N LEU A 134 9.88 -2.38 8.75
CA LEU A 134 9.35 -2.39 10.11
C LEU A 134 7.83 -2.60 10.11
N PHE A 135 7.13 -1.92 9.21
CA PHE A 135 5.69 -2.10 9.03
C PHE A 135 5.34 -3.55 8.69
N LEU A 136 6.04 -4.14 7.71
CA LEU A 136 5.82 -5.52 7.28
C LEU A 136 6.11 -6.54 8.40
N TRP A 137 7.15 -6.27 9.21
CA TRP A 137 7.47 -7.10 10.37
C TRP A 137 6.35 -7.05 11.41
N LEU A 138 5.84 -5.85 11.75
CA LEU A 138 4.75 -5.68 12.71
C LEU A 138 3.45 -6.34 12.25
N LEU A 139 3.12 -6.21 10.95
CA LEU A 139 1.90 -6.74 10.38
C LEU A 139 1.79 -8.28 10.50
N LYS A 140 2.92 -8.98 10.61
CA LYS A 140 2.99 -10.45 10.75
C LYS A 140 2.66 -10.94 12.18
N THR A 141 2.48 -10.05 13.15
CA THR A 141 2.51 -10.41 14.59
C THR A 141 1.13 -10.75 15.19
N GLU A 142 0.07 -10.84 14.38
CA GLU A 142 -1.21 -11.41 14.83
C GLU A 142 -1.46 -12.72 14.09
N ALA A 143 -1.03 -13.82 14.72
CA ALA A 143 -1.38 -15.19 14.41
C ALA A 143 -2.14 -15.79 15.59
#